data_AF-A0A9Q4CUB8-F1
#
_entry.id   AF-A0A9Q4CUB8-F1
#
_cell.length_a   1.000
_cell.length_b   1.000
_cell.length_c   1.000
_cell.angle_alpha   90.00
_cell.angle_beta   90.00
_cell.angle_gamma   90.00
#
_symmetry.space_group_name_H-M   'P 1'
#
loop_
_entity.id
_entity.type
_entity.pdbx_description
1 polymer ?
#
loop_
_entity_poly.entity_id
_entity_poly.type
_entity_poly.pdbx_seq_one_letter_code
_entity_poly.pdbx_strand_id
1 'polypeptide(L)'
;PGDALILTKPIGVGAVTTAIKRGIASAEDAAEATAVMVTLNRVAAEVAAHFTVHACTDVTGFGLAGHLLEMVRGSGVCAILFADQVPLLANACRYAEDGVVPGGSKRNALHVQPHVVYDSALNTGLAALMTDSVTSGGLLLAVPEQEAPALVKALHAAGVEAAARIGRIEPLSKGPSIWIRAMDSGPEKGQPHTR
;
A
#
# COMPACT_ATOMS: atom_id res chain seq x y z
N PRO A 1 2.49 -6.28 -16.98
CA PRO A 1 1.89 -7.44 -16.25
C PRO A 1 3.01 -8.36 -15.75
N GLY A 2 2.84 -8.95 -14.57
CA GLY A 2 3.87 -9.82 -13.96
C GLY A 2 4.88 -9.11 -13.06
N ASP A 3 4.74 -7.80 -12.86
CA ASP A 3 5.59 -7.05 -11.92
C ASP A 3 5.14 -7.29 -10.48
N ALA A 4 6.10 -7.30 -9.55
CA ALA A 4 5.84 -7.19 -8.12
C ALA A 4 5.65 -5.72 -7.74
N LEU A 5 4.80 -5.49 -6.73
CA LEU A 5 4.62 -4.17 -6.11
C LEU A 5 5.44 -4.09 -4.82
N ILE A 6 6.34 -3.10 -4.72
CA ILE A 6 7.13 -2.83 -3.52
C ILE A 6 6.72 -1.49 -2.92
N LEU A 7 6.45 -1.45 -1.62
CA LEU A 7 6.19 -0.21 -0.87
C LEU A 7 7.34 0.05 0.10
N THR A 8 7.85 1.29 0.16
CA THR A 8 9.10 1.60 0.89
C THR A 8 8.92 2.25 2.26
N LYS A 9 7.68 2.59 2.65
CA LYS A 9 7.34 3.11 3.98
C LYS A 9 6.00 2.57 4.43
N PRO A 10 5.74 2.50 5.74
CA PRO A 10 4.44 2.09 6.22
C PRO A 10 3.35 3.11 5.90
N ILE A 11 2.11 2.64 5.81
CA ILE A 11 0.90 3.49 5.78
C ILE A 11 0.30 3.64 7.18
N GLY A 12 -0.77 4.43 7.30
CA GLY A 12 -1.46 4.67 8.58
C GLY A 12 -1.13 6.00 9.26
N VAL A 13 -0.28 6.82 8.63
CA VAL A 13 0.06 8.18 9.11
C VAL A 13 -1.19 9.04 9.28
N GLY A 14 -2.17 8.95 8.38
CA GLY A 14 -3.41 9.71 8.47
C GLY A 14 -4.23 9.31 9.69
N ALA A 15 -4.36 8.01 9.94
CA ALA A 15 -5.04 7.49 11.13
C ALA A 15 -4.34 7.95 12.43
N VAL A 16 -3.02 7.77 12.53
CA VAL A 16 -2.25 8.16 13.72
C VAL A 16 -2.25 9.68 13.93
N THR A 17 -2.09 10.49 12.89
CA THR A 17 -2.18 11.96 13.00
C THR A 17 -3.58 12.44 13.39
N THR A 18 -4.63 11.70 13.01
CA THR A 18 -5.98 11.95 13.49
C THR A 18 -6.13 11.59 14.97
N ALA A 19 -5.53 10.49 15.42
CA ALA A 19 -5.47 10.11 16.83
C ALA A 19 -4.70 11.15 17.68
N ILE A 20 -3.59 11.69 17.17
CA ILE A 20 -2.85 12.79 17.81
C ILE A 20 -3.77 14.01 17.99
N LYS A 21 -4.46 14.44 16.93
CA LYS A 21 -5.39 15.58 16.97
C LYS A 21 -6.54 15.38 17.96
N ARG A 22 -6.94 14.13 18.21
CA ARG A 22 -7.98 13.77 19.18
C ARG A 22 -7.45 13.54 20.60
N GLY A 23 -6.13 13.60 20.82
CA GLY A 23 -5.51 13.36 22.13
C GLY A 23 -5.56 11.90 22.59
N ILE A 24 -5.67 10.94 21.67
CA ILE A 24 -5.78 9.50 21.96
C ILE A 24 -4.62 8.65 21.40
N ALA A 25 -3.64 9.31 20.75
CA ALA A 25 -2.39 8.67 20.35
C ALA A 25 -1.44 8.54 21.54
N SER A 26 -0.72 7.43 21.63
CA SER A 26 0.43 7.34 22.56
C SER A 26 1.58 8.25 22.09
N ALA A 27 2.55 8.51 22.96
CA ALA A 27 3.74 9.28 22.60
C ALA A 27 4.59 8.50 21.58
N GLU A 28 4.62 7.17 21.71
CA GLU A 28 5.32 6.24 20.83
C GLU A 28 4.73 6.25 19.42
N ASP A 29 3.40 6.13 19.28
CA ASP A 29 2.73 6.18 17.96
C ASP A 29 2.98 7.54 17.28
N ALA A 30 2.98 8.63 18.07
CA ALA A 30 3.22 9.96 17.54
C ALA A 30 4.66 10.16 17.07
N ALA A 31 5.63 9.62 17.81
CA ALA A 31 7.04 9.66 17.44
C ALA A 31 7.29 8.83 16.17
N GLU A 32 6.71 7.63 16.07
CA GLU A 32 6.83 6.76 14.90
C GLU A 32 6.25 7.42 13.64
N ALA A 33 5.03 7.96 13.72
CA ALA A 33 4.43 8.68 12.60
C ALA A 33 5.27 9.90 12.17
N THR A 34 5.84 10.62 13.13
CA THR A 34 6.73 11.75 12.86
C THR A 34 7.99 11.30 12.15
N ALA A 35 8.64 10.23 12.63
CA ALA A 35 9.84 9.66 12.02
C ALA A 35 9.60 9.25 10.54
N VAL A 36 8.46 8.61 10.25
CA VAL A 36 8.07 8.24 8.89
C VAL A 36 7.87 9.47 8.00
N MET A 37 7.21 10.50 8.51
CA MET A 37 6.95 11.74 7.76
C MET A 37 8.22 12.52 7.44
N VAL A 38 9.20 12.57 8.34
CA VAL A 38 10.45 13.33 8.13
C VAL A 38 11.51 12.56 7.32
N THR A 39 11.37 11.24 7.21
CA THR A 39 12.29 10.41 6.41
C THR A 39 12.16 10.74 4.93
N LEU A 40 13.26 11.02 4.23
CA LEU A 40 13.23 11.29 2.79
C LEU A 40 13.14 9.99 1.99
N ASN A 41 12.44 10.01 0.84
CA ASN A 41 12.46 8.91 -0.12
C ASN A 41 13.80 8.78 -0.88
N ARG A 42 14.79 9.63 -0.59
CA ARG A 42 16.08 9.69 -1.27
C ARG A 42 16.79 8.34 -1.30
N VAL A 43 16.97 7.70 -0.15
CA VAL A 43 17.68 6.41 -0.06
C VAL A 43 16.94 5.34 -0.85
N ALA A 44 15.61 5.28 -0.71
CA ALA A 44 14.78 4.34 -1.46
C ALA A 44 14.89 4.53 -2.98
N ALA A 45 14.91 5.79 -3.45
CA ALA A 45 15.08 6.12 -4.86
C ALA A 45 16.49 5.79 -5.38
N GLU A 46 17.54 6.11 -4.61
CA GLU A 46 18.93 5.80 -4.96
C GLU A 46 19.15 4.29 -5.09
N VAL A 47 18.62 3.49 -4.15
CA VAL A 47 18.68 2.03 -4.23
C VAL A 47 17.89 1.51 -5.43
N ALA A 48 16.65 1.96 -5.62
CA ALA A 48 15.78 1.51 -6.71
C ALA A 48 16.36 1.84 -8.10
N ALA A 49 17.18 2.89 -8.23
CA ALA A 49 17.85 3.24 -9.48
C ALA A 49 18.86 2.19 -9.99
N HIS A 50 19.26 1.24 -9.13
CA HIS A 50 20.09 0.10 -9.50
C HIS A 50 19.29 -1.14 -9.97
N PHE A 51 17.97 -1.04 -10.04
CA PHE A 51 17.05 -2.10 -10.42
C PHE A 51 16.19 -1.67 -11.61
N THR A 52 15.54 -2.64 -12.25
CA THR A 52 14.56 -2.37 -13.29
C THR A 52 13.26 -1.89 -12.64
N VAL A 53 12.89 -0.63 -12.90
CA VAL A 53 11.63 -0.03 -12.42
C VAL A 53 10.75 0.32 -13.62
N HIS A 54 9.62 -0.39 -13.77
CA HIS A 54 8.66 -0.10 -14.84
C HIS A 54 7.72 1.06 -14.49
N ALA A 55 7.40 1.23 -13.22
CA ALA A 55 6.62 2.37 -12.73
C ALA A 55 7.00 2.71 -11.29
N CYS A 56 6.88 3.99 -10.94
CA CYS A 56 7.12 4.51 -9.59
C CYS A 56 6.17 5.68 -9.33
N THR A 57 5.53 5.69 -8.16
CA THR A 57 4.80 6.85 -7.63
C THR A 57 5.05 6.98 -6.13
N ASP A 58 4.89 8.17 -5.56
CA ASP A 58 4.90 8.36 -4.12
C ASP A 58 3.49 8.32 -3.52
N VAL A 59 3.31 7.53 -2.46
CA VAL A 59 2.01 7.38 -1.80
C VAL A 59 1.74 8.57 -0.88
N THR A 60 0.78 9.40 -1.26
CA THR A 60 0.45 10.65 -0.55
C THR A 60 -1.05 10.76 -0.22
N GLY A 61 -1.67 11.91 -0.51
CA GLY A 61 -2.99 12.28 0.01
C GLY A 61 -4.14 11.39 -0.46
N PHE A 62 -3.98 10.69 -1.58
CA PHE A 62 -4.98 9.74 -2.13
C PHE A 62 -4.91 8.34 -1.50
N GLY A 63 -3.91 8.07 -0.66
CA GLY A 63 -3.67 6.77 -0.08
C GLY A 63 -3.17 5.74 -1.09
N LEU A 64 -2.84 4.55 -0.59
CA LEU A 64 -2.20 3.49 -1.37
C LEU A 64 -3.07 3.04 -2.55
N ALA A 65 -4.34 2.74 -2.32
CA ALA A 65 -5.26 2.27 -3.35
C ALA A 65 -5.53 3.35 -4.42
N GLY A 66 -5.54 4.63 -4.04
CA GLY A 66 -5.72 5.74 -4.99
C GLY A 66 -4.52 5.87 -5.93
N HIS A 67 -3.31 5.88 -5.39
CA HIS A 67 -2.07 5.94 -6.18
C HIS A 67 -1.86 4.70 -7.06
N LEU A 68 -2.17 3.51 -6.54
CA LEU A 68 -2.14 2.30 -7.34
C LEU A 68 -3.17 2.34 -8.48
N LEU A 69 -4.36 2.91 -8.24
CA LEU A 69 -5.40 3.03 -9.26
C LEU A 69 -4.95 3.90 -10.43
N GLU A 70 -4.28 5.03 -10.17
CA GLU A 70 -3.70 5.86 -11.23
C GLU A 70 -2.64 5.10 -12.03
N MET A 71 -1.75 4.39 -11.33
CA MET A 71 -0.69 3.59 -11.95
C MET A 71 -1.26 2.51 -12.88
N VAL A 72 -2.22 1.70 -12.41
CA VAL A 72 -2.76 0.59 -13.23
C VAL A 72 -3.61 1.10 -14.40
N ARG A 73 -4.34 2.20 -14.24
CA ARG A 73 -5.13 2.81 -15.32
C ARG A 73 -4.24 3.41 -16.39
N GLY A 74 -3.18 4.12 -16.00
CA GLY A 74 -2.21 4.69 -16.94
C GLY A 74 -1.47 3.63 -17.76
N SER A 75 -1.27 2.44 -17.19
CA SER A 75 -0.57 1.34 -17.84
C SER A 75 -1.49 0.32 -18.54
N GLY A 76 -2.82 0.46 -18.44
CA GLY A 76 -3.77 -0.50 -19.03
C GLY A 76 -3.63 -1.91 -18.46
N VAL A 77 -3.48 -2.03 -17.14
CA VAL A 77 -3.31 -3.29 -16.40
C VAL A 77 -4.23 -3.32 -15.18
N CYS A 78 -4.20 -4.42 -14.42
CA CYS A 78 -4.85 -4.53 -13.12
C CYS A 78 -3.82 -4.85 -12.01
N ALA A 79 -4.22 -4.88 -10.75
CA ALA A 79 -3.34 -5.27 -9.65
C ALA A 79 -4.02 -6.09 -8.55
N ILE A 80 -3.24 -6.90 -7.86
CA ILE A 80 -3.61 -7.54 -6.60
C ILE A 80 -2.72 -6.99 -5.50
N LEU A 81 -3.33 -6.47 -4.43
CA LEU A 81 -2.69 -6.10 -3.18
C LEU A 81 -2.99 -7.13 -2.11
N PHE A 82 -1.97 -7.48 -1.33
CA PHE A 82 -2.07 -8.34 -0.15
C PHE A 82 -2.04 -7.45 1.09
N ALA A 83 -3.20 -7.19 1.68
CA ALA A 83 -3.36 -6.20 2.74
C ALA A 83 -2.52 -6.52 3.98
N ASP A 84 -2.30 -7.81 4.27
CA ASP A 84 -1.50 -8.31 5.38
C ASP A 84 0.02 -8.11 5.19
N GLN A 85 0.46 -7.91 3.95
CA GLN A 85 1.86 -7.62 3.62
C GLN A 85 2.16 -6.13 3.57
N VAL A 86 1.13 -5.27 3.63
CA VAL A 86 1.32 -3.83 3.62
C VAL A 86 1.91 -3.40 4.97
N PRO A 87 3.10 -2.77 4.99
CA PRO A 87 3.69 -2.25 6.23
C PRO A 87 2.79 -1.16 6.81
N LEU A 88 2.52 -1.22 8.11
CA LEU A 88 1.65 -0.29 8.83
C LEU A 88 2.41 0.32 10.01
N LEU A 89 2.09 1.55 10.35
CA LEU A 89 2.47 2.12 11.66
C LEU A 89 1.83 1.31 12.80
N ALA A 90 2.49 1.27 13.95
CA ALA A 90 1.92 0.65 15.14
C ALA A 90 0.54 1.26 15.46
N ASN A 91 -0.40 0.40 15.90
CA ASN A 91 -1.76 0.76 16.28
C ASN A 91 -2.63 1.45 15.21
N ALA A 92 -2.11 1.74 14.00
CA ALA A 92 -2.86 2.42 12.95
C ALA A 92 -4.13 1.66 12.54
N CYS A 93 -4.05 0.32 12.49
CA CYS A 93 -5.20 -0.53 12.19
C CYS A 93 -6.31 -0.34 13.23
N ARG A 94 -5.96 -0.39 14.52
CA ARG A 94 -6.89 -0.17 15.63
C ARG A 94 -7.55 1.21 15.56
N TYR A 95 -6.78 2.26 15.32
CA TYR A 95 -7.33 3.61 15.13
C TYR A 95 -8.30 3.66 13.94
N ALA A 96 -7.96 3.02 12.84
CA ALA A 96 -8.82 2.97 11.66
C ALA A 96 -10.11 2.17 11.91
N GLU A 97 -10.05 1.05 12.64
CA GLU A 97 -11.22 0.27 13.08
C GLU A 97 -12.17 1.13 13.93
N ASP A 98 -11.63 1.96 14.82
CA ASP A 98 -12.37 2.90 15.65
C ASP A 98 -12.90 4.12 14.86
N GLY A 99 -12.73 4.15 13.53
CA GLY A 99 -13.14 5.25 12.67
C GLY A 99 -12.30 6.52 12.86
N VAL A 100 -11.12 6.41 13.46
CA VAL A 100 -10.15 7.50 13.66
C VAL A 100 -9.31 7.64 12.39
N VAL A 101 -9.93 8.16 11.34
CA VAL A 101 -9.28 8.45 10.06
C VAL A 101 -9.56 9.89 9.60
N PRO A 102 -8.69 10.50 8.78
CA PRO A 102 -8.94 11.79 8.16
C PRO A 102 -10.21 11.80 7.30
N GLY A 103 -10.86 12.96 7.20
CA GLY A 103 -11.97 13.14 6.25
C GLY A 103 -11.54 12.93 4.78
N GLY A 104 -10.26 13.18 4.47
CA GLY A 104 -9.66 12.84 3.18
C GLY A 104 -9.76 11.35 2.84
N SER A 105 -9.50 10.47 3.82
CA SER A 105 -9.52 9.01 3.63
C SER A 105 -10.91 8.52 3.22
N LYS A 106 -11.98 9.09 3.77
CA LYS A 106 -13.36 8.77 3.37
C LYS A 106 -13.66 9.16 1.91
N ARG A 107 -13.13 10.31 1.46
CA ARG A 107 -13.26 10.74 0.06
C ARG A 107 -12.45 9.83 -0.88
N ASN A 108 -11.26 9.43 -0.46
CA ASN A 108 -10.44 8.46 -1.21
C ASN A 108 -11.17 7.12 -1.36
N ALA A 109 -11.80 6.62 -0.28
CA ALA A 109 -12.58 5.39 -0.33
C ALA A 109 -13.73 5.44 -1.34
N LEU A 110 -14.50 6.54 -1.35
CA LEU A 110 -15.56 6.75 -2.34
C LEU A 110 -15.02 6.83 -3.78
N HIS A 111 -13.86 7.47 -3.97
CA HIS A 111 -13.23 7.60 -5.28
C HIS A 111 -12.81 6.24 -5.86
N VAL A 112 -12.21 5.38 -5.04
CA VAL A 112 -11.70 4.08 -5.52
C VAL A 112 -12.76 2.98 -5.54
N GLN A 113 -13.88 3.15 -4.82
CA GLN A 113 -14.94 2.13 -4.68
C GLN A 113 -15.38 1.47 -5.99
N PRO A 114 -15.58 2.18 -7.12
CA PRO A 114 -16.02 1.55 -8.37
C PRO A 114 -14.96 0.65 -9.03
N HIS A 115 -13.71 0.75 -8.56
CA HIS A 115 -12.53 0.16 -9.20
C HIS A 115 -11.82 -0.87 -8.32
N VAL A 116 -12.20 -0.97 -7.04
CA VAL A 116 -11.51 -1.81 -6.04
C VAL A 116 -12.49 -2.81 -5.45
N VAL A 117 -12.09 -4.08 -5.41
CA VAL A 117 -12.79 -5.12 -4.67
C VAL A 117 -11.96 -5.52 -3.46
N TYR A 118 -12.57 -5.43 -2.29
CA TYR A 118 -12.00 -5.90 -1.03
C TYR A 118 -12.51 -7.31 -0.75
N ASP A 119 -11.61 -8.18 -0.31
CA ASP A 119 -11.96 -9.48 0.23
C ASP A 119 -12.80 -9.31 1.51
N SER A 120 -13.85 -10.11 1.65
CA SER A 120 -14.81 -10.01 2.76
C SER A 120 -14.19 -10.44 4.10
N ALA A 121 -13.09 -11.19 4.07
CA ALA A 121 -12.33 -11.59 5.26
C ALA A 121 -11.45 -10.46 5.83
N LEU A 122 -11.30 -9.33 5.12
CA LEU A 122 -10.44 -8.25 5.59
C LEU A 122 -11.02 -7.55 6.82
N ASN A 123 -10.13 -7.33 7.79
CA ASN A 123 -10.39 -6.44 8.90
C ASN A 123 -10.76 -5.03 8.39
N THR A 124 -11.77 -4.40 9.01
CA THR A 124 -12.31 -3.10 8.60
C THR A 124 -11.28 -1.96 8.70
N GLY A 125 -10.39 -1.98 9.69
CA GLY A 125 -9.27 -1.06 9.81
C GLY A 125 -8.25 -1.24 8.69
N LEU A 126 -7.84 -2.48 8.40
CA LEU A 126 -6.94 -2.75 7.27
C LEU A 126 -7.52 -2.26 5.96
N ALA A 127 -8.80 -2.54 5.70
CA ALA A 127 -9.50 -2.05 4.51
C ALA A 127 -9.53 -0.51 4.47
N ALA A 128 -9.84 0.15 5.60
CA ALA A 128 -9.84 1.61 5.69
C ALA A 128 -8.45 2.21 5.44
N LEU A 129 -7.39 1.57 5.94
CA LEU A 129 -6.01 2.03 5.77
C LEU A 129 -5.55 2.07 4.32
N MET A 130 -6.08 1.20 3.45
CA MET A 130 -5.74 1.20 2.01
C MET A 130 -6.03 2.55 1.33
N THR A 131 -6.94 3.34 1.90
CA THR A 131 -7.35 4.65 1.39
C THR A 131 -6.97 5.79 2.34
N ASP A 132 -6.16 5.50 3.36
CA ASP A 132 -5.72 6.49 4.34
C ASP A 132 -4.93 7.62 3.67
N SER A 133 -5.30 8.86 3.98
CA SER A 133 -4.63 10.03 3.43
C SER A 133 -3.27 10.21 4.11
N VAL A 134 -2.19 10.00 3.35
CA VAL A 134 -0.83 10.03 3.87
C VAL A 134 -0.17 11.37 3.57
N THR A 135 0.65 11.85 4.51
CA THR A 135 1.61 12.94 4.27
C THR A 135 3.01 12.33 4.20
N SER A 136 3.80 12.64 3.16
CA SER A 136 5.18 12.16 3.02
C SER A 136 5.33 10.62 3.08
N GLY A 137 4.47 9.89 2.36
CA GLY A 137 4.55 8.43 2.32
C GLY A 137 5.72 7.91 1.48
N GLY A 138 5.79 6.59 1.37
CA GLY A 138 6.87 5.91 0.66
C GLY A 138 6.69 5.91 -0.85
N LEU A 139 7.67 5.35 -1.55
CA LEU A 139 7.56 5.01 -2.95
C LEU A 139 6.79 3.69 -3.09
N LEU A 140 5.92 3.64 -4.10
CA LEU A 140 5.31 2.43 -4.64
C LEU A 140 5.98 2.13 -5.98
N LEU A 141 6.68 1.01 -6.05
CA LEU A 141 7.48 0.59 -7.19
C LEU A 141 6.86 -0.64 -7.85
N ALA A 142 6.79 -0.65 -9.18
CA ALA A 142 6.53 -1.84 -9.97
C ALA A 142 7.83 -2.32 -10.62
N VAL A 143 8.25 -3.55 -10.29
CA VAL A 143 9.54 -4.14 -10.72
C VAL A 143 9.33 -5.57 -11.19
N PRO A 144 10.21 -6.12 -12.05
CA PRO A 144 10.13 -7.53 -12.43
C PRO A 144 10.10 -8.46 -11.21
N GLU A 145 9.22 -9.46 -11.22
CA GLU A 145 9.03 -10.41 -10.12
C GLU A 145 10.35 -11.04 -9.62
N GLN A 146 11.28 -11.32 -10.54
CA GLN A 146 12.57 -11.94 -10.20
C GLN A 146 13.51 -10.99 -9.46
N GLU A 147 13.37 -9.68 -9.63
CA GLU A 147 14.21 -8.66 -8.96
C GLU A 147 13.66 -8.28 -7.58
N ALA A 148 12.38 -8.51 -7.32
CA ALA A 148 11.70 -8.08 -6.09
C ALA A 148 12.40 -8.51 -4.79
N PRO A 149 12.86 -9.78 -4.61
CA PRO A 149 13.56 -10.18 -3.39
C PRO A 149 14.90 -9.47 -3.20
N ALA A 150 15.63 -9.25 -4.30
CA ALA A 150 16.92 -8.57 -4.27
C ALA A 150 16.77 -7.08 -3.97
N LEU A 151 15.75 -6.42 -4.53
CA LEU A 151 15.43 -5.03 -4.25
C LEU A 151 15.04 -4.82 -2.79
N VAL A 152 14.12 -5.64 -2.25
CA VAL A 152 13.72 -5.54 -0.83
C VAL A 152 14.94 -5.72 0.09
N LYS A 153 15.79 -6.72 -0.18
CA LYS A 153 17.02 -6.93 0.57
C LYS A 153 17.97 -5.72 0.50
N ALA A 154 18.13 -5.11 -0.67
CA ALA A 154 18.98 -3.94 -0.84
C ALA A 154 18.42 -2.71 -0.10
N LEU A 155 17.10 -2.52 -0.14
CA LEU A 155 16.41 -1.47 0.61
C LEU A 155 16.59 -1.64 2.11
N HIS A 156 16.42 -2.86 2.63
CA HIS A 156 16.68 -3.17 4.04
C HIS A 156 18.14 -2.92 4.43
N ALA A 157 19.10 -3.36 3.61
CA ALA A 157 20.52 -3.13 3.86
C ALA A 157 20.91 -1.64 3.86
N ALA A 158 20.14 -0.79 3.18
CA ALA A 158 20.30 0.65 3.15
C ALA A 158 19.51 1.39 4.26
N GLY A 159 18.84 0.67 5.17
CA GLY A 159 18.07 1.23 6.28
C GLY A 159 16.60 1.56 5.97
N VAL A 160 16.08 1.14 4.81
CA VAL A 160 14.65 1.27 4.45
C VAL A 160 13.90 0.03 4.93
N GLU A 161 13.88 -0.20 6.24
CA GLU A 161 13.44 -1.46 6.88
C GLU A 161 11.97 -1.81 6.61
N ALA A 162 11.12 -0.80 6.41
CA ALA A 162 9.71 -1.01 6.10
C ALA A 162 9.45 -1.46 4.65
N ALA A 163 10.50 -1.57 3.81
CA ALA A 163 10.33 -2.00 2.43
C ALA A 163 9.71 -3.41 2.37
N ALA A 164 8.60 -3.57 1.66
CA ALA A 164 7.90 -4.84 1.57
C ALA A 164 7.32 -5.05 0.17
N ARG A 165 7.27 -6.30 -0.25
CA ARG A 165 6.46 -6.71 -1.40
C ARG A 165 5.01 -6.82 -0.95
N ILE A 166 4.15 -5.99 -1.53
CA ILE A 166 2.74 -5.85 -1.11
C ILE A 166 1.73 -6.38 -2.12
N GLY A 167 2.18 -6.85 -3.28
CA GLY A 167 1.28 -7.23 -4.36
C GLY A 167 1.97 -7.53 -5.68
N ARG A 168 1.15 -7.55 -6.74
CA ARG A 168 1.60 -7.78 -8.11
C ARG A 168 0.66 -7.15 -9.14
N ILE A 169 1.20 -6.89 -10.33
CA ILE A 169 0.46 -6.40 -11.50
C ILE A 169 -0.07 -7.58 -12.32
N GLU A 170 -1.36 -7.55 -12.62
CA GLU A 170 -2.07 -8.55 -13.42
C GLU A 170 -2.39 -8.02 -14.83
N PRO A 171 -2.63 -8.89 -15.82
CA PRO A 171 -3.18 -8.49 -17.10
C PRO A 171 -4.52 -7.74 -16.94
N LEU A 172 -4.83 -6.85 -17.88
CA LEU A 172 -6.10 -6.15 -17.89
C LEU A 172 -7.27 -7.14 -17.99
N SER A 173 -8.27 -6.94 -17.14
CA SER A 173 -9.52 -7.72 -17.16
C SER A 173 -10.74 -6.82 -17.28
N LYS A 174 -11.87 -7.37 -17.70
CA LYS A 174 -13.17 -6.68 -17.60
C LYS A 174 -13.62 -6.67 -16.13
N GLY A 175 -13.84 -5.48 -15.58
CA GLY A 175 -14.35 -5.31 -14.21
C GLY A 175 -13.45 -4.39 -13.37
N PRO A 176 -13.29 -4.67 -12.05
CA PRO A 176 -12.48 -3.84 -11.17
C PRO A 176 -11.01 -3.84 -11.59
N SER A 177 -10.31 -2.75 -11.27
CA SER A 177 -8.89 -2.57 -11.61
C SER A 177 -7.96 -3.14 -10.53
N ILE A 178 -8.43 -3.24 -9.28
CA ILE A 178 -7.63 -3.69 -8.14
C ILE A 178 -8.43 -4.67 -7.28
N TRP A 179 -7.78 -5.75 -6.84
CA TRP A 179 -8.28 -6.60 -5.76
C TRP A 179 -7.38 -6.46 -4.54
N ILE A 180 -7.98 -6.23 -3.38
CA ILE A 180 -7.30 -6.17 -2.11
C ILE A 180 -7.70 -7.42 -1.34
N ARG A 181 -6.75 -8.31 -1.11
CA ARG A 181 -6.96 -9.63 -0.53
C ARG A 181 -6.23 -9.76 0.79
N ALA A 182 -6.75 -10.58 1.70
CA ALA A 182 -5.91 -11.20 2.71
C ALA A 182 -5.11 -12.32 2.01
N MET A 183 -3.88 -12.61 2.44
CA MET A 183 -3.24 -13.85 2.01
C MET A 183 -4.08 -15.05 2.47
N ASP A 184 -4.66 -15.77 1.51
CA ASP A 184 -5.17 -17.12 1.74
C ASP A 184 -3.99 -18.02 2.09
N SER A 185 -4.13 -18.73 3.21
CA SER A 185 -3.41 -19.98 3.46
C SER A 185 -3.88 -21.04 2.44
N GLY A 186 -3.35 -21.02 1.21
CA GLY A 186 -3.52 -22.09 0.22
C GLY A 186 -3.87 -21.62 -1.20
N PRO A 187 -3.60 -22.46 -2.22
CA PRO A 187 -3.67 -22.06 -3.62
C PRO A 187 -5.11 -21.85 -4.07
N GLU A 188 -5.31 -20.87 -4.96
CA GLU A 188 -6.54 -20.69 -5.74
C GLU A 188 -6.96 -22.03 -6.34
N LYS A 189 -8.11 -22.58 -5.89
CA LYS A 189 -8.81 -23.61 -6.65
C LYS A 189 -9.25 -22.95 -7.95
N GLY A 190 -8.62 -23.38 -9.04
CA GLY A 190 -8.77 -22.83 -10.38
C GLY A 190 -10.22 -22.59 -10.78
N GLN A 191 -10.45 -21.43 -11.39
CA GLN A 191 -11.63 -21.24 -12.21
C GLN A 191 -11.48 -22.07 -13.49
N PRO A 192 -12.52 -22.82 -13.89
CA PRO A 192 -12.46 -23.63 -15.09
C PRO A 192 -12.47 -22.72 -16.32
N HIS A 193 -11.52 -22.95 -17.22
CA HIS A 193 -11.63 -22.53 -18.61
C HIS A 193 -12.89 -23.15 -19.22
N THR A 194 -13.95 -22.37 -19.38
CA THR A 194 -15.03 -22.70 -20.31
C THR A 194 -14.63 -22.19 -21.70
N ARG A 195 -14.56 -23.16 -22.62
CA ARG A 195 -14.37 -23.00 -24.06
C ARG A 195 -15.44 -22.14 -24.71
#